data_AF-A0A3B0U6Z1-F1
#
_entry.id   AF-A0A3B0U6Z1-F1
#
_cell.length_a   1.000
_cell.length_b   1.000
_cell.length_c   1.000
_cell.angle_alpha   90.00
_cell.angle_beta   90.00
_cell.angle_gamma   90.00
#
_symmetry.space_group_name_H-M   'P 1'
#
loop_
_entity.id
_entity.type
_entity.pdbx_description
1 polymer ?
#
loop_
_entity_poly.entity_id
_entity_poly.type
_entity_poly.pdbx_seq_one_letter_code
_entity_poly.pdbx_strand_id
1 'polypeptide(L)'
;MKDVKQLLIHSYDAPLNEEEKRRLQDGLAHSEVLIKEKETMDNLRTKIAAFEADFSTGFTEKLMQRVAGERGFAFLAVFRTIALSGVAAIILVLLTVYFVDGSLNLDSLLGINSYAPALGLLSIF
;
A
#
# COMPACT_ATOMS: atom_id res chain seq x y z
N MET A 1 2.85 11.09 34.27
CA MET A 1 3.97 11.86 33.70
C MET A 1 5.08 10.87 33.37
N LYS A 2 5.64 10.89 32.15
CA LYS A 2 6.78 10.00 31.82
C LYS A 2 7.97 10.35 32.72
N ASP A 3 8.55 9.32 33.33
CA ASP A 3 9.74 9.42 34.17
C ASP A 3 10.97 9.78 33.30
N VAL A 4 11.94 10.50 33.85
CA VAL A 4 13.12 10.98 33.10
C VAL A 4 13.93 9.80 32.53
N LYS A 5 13.96 8.67 33.25
CA LYS A 5 14.55 7.43 32.78
C LYS A 5 13.86 6.87 31.53
N GLN A 6 12.53 6.95 31.47
CA GLN A 6 11.77 6.53 30.28
C GLN A 6 12.02 7.45 29.09
N LEU A 7 12.23 8.75 29.33
CA LEU A 7 12.62 9.69 28.28
C LEU A 7 14.03 9.41 27.75
N LEU A 8 14.97 9.01 28.62
CA LEU A 8 16.31 8.60 28.19
C LEU A 8 16.24 7.40 27.26
N ILE A 9 15.51 6.33 27.63
CA ILE A 9 15.34 5.14 26.79
C ILE A 9 14.64 5.49 25.48
N HIS A 10 13.54 6.25 25.53
CA HIS A 10 12.79 6.65 24.34
C HIS A 10 13.63 7.49 23.36
N SER A 11 14.64 8.23 23.86
CA SER A 11 15.57 8.97 23.00
C SER A 11 16.43 8.12 22.07
N TYR A 12 16.61 6.83 22.40
CA TYR A 12 17.34 5.88 21.58
C TYR A 12 16.47 5.21 20.50
N ASP A 13 15.15 5.13 20.72
CA ASP A 13 14.20 4.50 19.78
C ASP A 13 13.60 5.51 18.79
N ALA A 14 13.32 6.74 19.23
CA ALA A 14 12.61 7.74 18.44
C ALA A 14 13.11 9.16 18.71
N PRO A 15 13.01 10.08 17.73
CA PRO A 15 13.35 11.48 17.95
C PRO A 15 12.43 12.09 19.01
N LEU A 16 13.02 12.62 20.08
CA LEU A 16 12.30 13.35 21.13
C LEU A 16 11.84 14.72 20.64
N ASN A 17 10.70 15.18 21.14
CA ASN A 17 10.24 16.55 20.92
C ASN A 17 11.06 17.57 21.74
N GLU A 18 11.05 18.85 21.37
CA GLU A 18 11.92 19.88 21.98
C GLU A 18 11.68 20.07 23.49
N GLU A 19 10.44 19.89 23.96
CA GLU A 19 10.10 19.93 25.39
C GLU A 19 10.64 18.71 26.16
N GLU A 20 10.61 17.54 25.54
CA GLU A 20 11.12 16.30 26.15
C GLU A 20 12.66 16.31 26.20
N LYS A 21 13.32 16.91 25.20
CA LYS A 21 14.78 17.14 25.20
C LYS A 21 15.21 18.04 26.36
N ARG A 22 14.51 19.15 26.60
CA ARG A 22 14.80 20.04 27.74
C ARG A 22 14.63 19.33 29.07
N ARG A 23 13.52 18.60 29.25
CA ARG A 23 13.28 17.80 30.47
C ARG A 23 14.33 16.71 30.68
N LEU A 24 14.81 16.09 29.60
CA LEU A 24 15.90 15.10 29.68
C LEU A 24 17.23 15.76 30.03
N GLN A 25 17.55 16.93 29.47
CA GLN A 25 18.77 17.69 29.80
C GLN A 25 18.76 18.15 31.27
N ASP A 26 17.64 18.70 31.73
CA ASP A 26 17.48 19.11 33.13
C ASP A 26 17.58 17.90 34.06
N GLY A 27 16.95 16.78 33.69
CA GLY A 27 17.03 15.53 34.46
C GLY A 27 18.43 14.90 34.48
N LEU A 28 19.18 15.01 33.39
CA LEU A 28 20.58 14.57 33.32
C LEU A 28 21.52 15.47 34.14
N ALA A 29 21.24 16.78 34.24
CA ALA A 29 22.05 17.71 35.04
C ALA A 29 21.95 17.46 36.56
N HIS A 30 20.84 16.88 37.02
CA HIS A 30 20.56 16.68 38.45
C HIS A 30 20.80 15.25 38.95
N SER A 31 21.18 14.30 38.09
CA SER A 31 21.32 12.90 38.49
C SER A 31 22.57 12.24 37.89
N GLU A 32 23.56 11.99 38.75
CA GLU A 32 24.78 11.26 38.41
C GLU A 32 24.50 9.81 37.94
N VAL A 33 23.39 9.22 38.41
CA VAL A 33 22.94 7.88 38.03
C VAL A 33 22.50 7.86 36.56
N LEU A 34 21.75 8.86 36.10
CA LEU A 34 21.28 8.94 34.72
C LEU A 34 22.41 9.25 33.73
N ILE A 35 23.43 10.00 34.15
CA ILE A 35 24.65 10.23 33.36
C ILE A 35 25.39 8.91 33.12
N LYS A 36 25.62 8.11 34.18
CA LYS A 36 26.28 6.80 34.07
C LYS A 36 25.47 5.80 33.23
N GLU A 37 24.15 5.83 33.35
CA GLU A 37 23.26 4.98 32.56
C GLU A 37 23.33 5.35 31.06
N LYS A 38 23.32 6.66 30.73
CA LYS A 38 23.54 7.14 29.36
C LYS A 38 24.90 6.71 28.80
N GLU A 39 25.97 6.88 29.56
CA GLU A 39 27.32 6.50 29.14
C GLU A 39 27.42 4.98 28.88
N THR A 40 26.78 4.17 29.72
CA THR A 40 26.70 2.72 29.53
C THR A 40 25.97 2.36 28.22
N MET A 41 24.84 3.02 27.94
CA MET A 41 24.07 2.80 26.72
C MET A 41 24.85 3.21 25.46
N ASP A 42 25.55 4.35 25.51
CA ASP A 42 26.37 4.85 24.41
C ASP A 42 27.57 3.91 24.13
N ASN A 43 28.18 3.37 25.19
CA ASN A 43 29.26 2.39 25.07
C ASN A 43 28.75 1.07 24.44
N LEU A 44 27.60 0.56 24.86
CA LEU A 44 26.97 -0.62 24.26
C LEU A 44 26.66 -0.40 22.77
N ARG A 45 26.11 0.76 22.41
CA ARG A 45 25.82 1.11 21.02
C ARG A 45 27.09 1.13 20.17
N THR A 46 28.17 1.68 20.71
CA THR A 46 29.47 1.72 20.03
C THR A 46 30.02 0.32 19.81
N LYS A 47 29.91 -0.58 20.80
CA LYS A 47 30.32 -1.97 20.67
C LYS A 47 29.50 -2.76 19.65
N ILE A 48 28.18 -2.52 19.60
CA ILE A 48 27.30 -3.14 18.61
C ILE A 48 27.56 -2.58 17.21
N ALA A 49 27.81 -1.28 17.07
CA ALA A 49 28.15 -0.66 15.79
C ALA A 49 29.51 -1.14 15.25
N ALA A 50 30.45 -1.45 16.14
CA ALA A 50 31.74 -2.04 15.79
C ALA A 50 31.66 -3.54 15.46
N PHE A 51 30.51 -4.18 15.70
CA PHE A 51 30.29 -5.56 15.32
C PHE A 51 29.92 -5.62 13.83
N GLU A 52 30.89 -5.97 13.00
CA GLU A 52 30.61 -6.36 11.62
C GLU A 52 29.90 -7.71 11.63
N ALA A 53 28.59 -7.69 11.37
CA ALA A 53 27.82 -8.91 11.20
C ALA A 53 28.28 -9.63 9.93
N ASP A 54 28.80 -10.85 10.10
CA ASP A 54 29.16 -11.72 8.99
C ASP A 54 27.88 -12.32 8.38
N PHE A 55 27.39 -11.68 7.32
CA PHE A 55 26.25 -12.17 6.57
C PHE A 55 26.73 -13.16 5.49
N SER A 56 26.03 -14.29 5.37
CA SER A 56 26.25 -15.26 4.30
C SER A 56 26.28 -14.58 2.92
N THR A 57 27.12 -15.07 2.02
CA THR A 57 27.19 -14.61 0.63
C THR A 57 25.80 -14.61 -0.03
N GLY A 58 25.42 -13.48 -0.63
CA GLY A 58 24.09 -13.30 -1.27
C GLY A 58 22.93 -13.02 -0.31
N PHE A 59 23.18 -12.73 0.97
CA PHE A 59 22.14 -12.27 1.91
C PHE A 59 21.43 -11.01 1.39
N THR A 60 22.19 -10.01 0.94
CA THR A 60 21.64 -8.77 0.39
C THR A 60 20.76 -9.03 -0.83
N GLU A 61 21.17 -9.93 -1.72
CA GLU A 61 20.40 -10.33 -2.90
C GLU A 61 19.05 -10.94 -2.49
N LYS A 62 19.06 -11.90 -1.55
CA LYS A 62 17.85 -12.56 -1.05
C LYS A 62 16.93 -11.59 -0.31
N LEU A 63 17.49 -10.65 0.44
CA LEU A 63 16.72 -9.61 1.14
C LEU A 63 16.07 -8.67 0.14
N MET A 64 16.83 -8.18 -0.85
CA MET A 64 16.31 -7.31 -1.90
C MET A 64 15.24 -8.00 -2.73
N GLN A 65 15.43 -9.28 -3.07
CA GLN A 65 14.44 -10.08 -3.78
C GLN A 65 13.15 -10.25 -2.97
N ARG A 66 13.25 -10.48 -1.65
CA ARG A 66 12.07 -10.58 -0.77
C ARG A 66 11.33 -9.24 -0.64
N VAL A 67 12.06 -8.14 -0.45
CA VAL A 67 11.47 -6.78 -0.36
C VAL A 67 10.84 -6.34 -1.69
N ALA A 68 11.45 -6.70 -2.82
CA ALA A 68 10.92 -6.39 -4.15
C ALA A 68 9.74 -7.31 -4.54
N GLY A 69 9.78 -8.58 -4.16
CA GLY A 69 8.79 -9.60 -4.53
C GLY A 69 7.41 -9.39 -3.91
N GLU A 70 7.31 -8.73 -2.76
CA GLU A 70 6.03 -8.48 -2.09
C GLU A 70 5.17 -7.37 -2.76
N ARG A 71 5.71 -6.60 -3.72
CA ARG A 71 5.05 -5.39 -4.24
C ARG A 71 4.26 -5.54 -5.57
N GLY A 72 3.63 -6.68 -5.83
CA GLY A 72 2.40 -6.65 -6.64
C GLY A 72 2.34 -7.41 -7.96
N PHE A 73 3.26 -8.33 -8.25
CA PHE A 73 3.13 -9.17 -9.46
C PHE A 73 2.04 -10.23 -9.37
N ALA A 74 1.75 -10.75 -8.17
CA ALA A 74 0.70 -11.76 -7.99
C ALA A 74 -0.72 -11.22 -8.26
N PHE A 75 -1.00 -9.97 -7.88
CA PHE A 75 -2.28 -9.33 -8.14
C PHE A 75 -2.52 -9.07 -9.63
N LEU A 76 -1.48 -8.62 -10.36
CA LEU A 76 -1.57 -8.37 -11.80
C LEU A 76 -1.86 -9.64 -12.60
N ALA A 77 -1.31 -10.79 -12.19
CA ALA A 77 -1.54 -12.06 -12.86
C ALA A 77 -3.01 -12.52 -12.74
N VAL A 78 -3.59 -12.45 -11.53
CA VAL A 78 -5.00 -12.80 -11.29
C VAL A 78 -5.94 -11.80 -11.97
N PHE A 79 -5.62 -10.50 -11.89
CA PHE A 79 -6.39 -9.44 -12.54
C PHE A 79 -6.42 -9.61 -14.06
N ARG A 80 -5.29 -9.98 -14.69
CA ARG A 80 -5.21 -10.20 -16.14
C ARG A 80 -6.19 -11.27 -16.61
N THR A 81 -6.30 -12.40 -15.91
CA THR A 81 -7.21 -13.48 -16.30
C THR A 81 -8.68 -13.05 -16.22
N ILE A 82 -9.05 -12.33 -15.15
CA ILE A 82 -10.42 -11.84 -14.95
C ILE A 82 -10.76 -10.75 -15.97
N ALA A 83 -9.84 -9.80 -16.21
CA ALA A 83 -10.02 -8.73 -17.19
C ALA A 83 -10.16 -9.28 -18.61
N LEU A 84 -9.38 -10.31 -18.99
CA LEU A 84 -9.47 -10.92 -20.32
C LEU A 84 -10.84 -11.57 -20.56
N SER A 85 -11.39 -12.23 -19.54
CA SER A 85 -12.72 -12.84 -19.60
C SER A 85 -13.82 -11.78 -19.75
N GLY A 86 -13.73 -10.67 -19.01
CA GLY A 86 -14.68 -9.55 -19.13
C GLY A 86 -14.66 -8.90 -20.52
N VAL A 87 -13.47 -8.65 -21.08
CA VAL A 87 -13.32 -8.11 -22.43
C VAL A 87 -13.90 -9.07 -23.47
N ALA A 88 -13.65 -10.38 -23.34
CA ALA A 88 -14.21 -11.37 -24.25
C ALA A 88 -15.74 -11.40 -24.21
N ALA A 89 -16.35 -11.29 -23.02
CA ALA A 89 -17.81 -11.21 -22.88
C ALA A 89 -18.38 -9.96 -23.56
N ILE A 90 -17.74 -8.80 -23.39
CA ILE A 90 -18.16 -7.56 -24.06
C ILE A 90 -18.08 -7.71 -25.58
N ILE A 91 -16.96 -8.22 -26.11
CA ILE A 91 -16.80 -8.47 -27.55
C ILE A 91 -17.88 -9.41 -28.07
N LEU A 92 -18.19 -10.48 -27.33
CA LEU A 92 -19.22 -11.44 -27.70
C LEU A 92 -20.60 -10.78 -27.78
N VAL A 93 -20.96 -9.94 -26.81
CA VAL A 93 -22.22 -9.17 -26.83
C VAL A 93 -22.27 -8.22 -28.03
N LEU A 94 -21.18 -7.50 -28.30
CA LEU A 94 -21.10 -6.58 -29.45
C LEU A 94 -21.27 -7.33 -30.78
N LEU A 95 -20.67 -8.52 -30.91
CA LEU A 95 -20.87 -9.37 -32.07
C LEU A 95 -22.32 -9.79 -32.22
N THR A 96 -22.97 -10.25 -31.15
CA THR A 96 -24.40 -10.62 -31.19
C THR A 96 -25.27 -9.46 -31.65
N VAL A 97 -25.07 -8.26 -31.11
CA VAL A 97 -25.84 -7.06 -31.50
C VAL A 97 -25.58 -6.70 -32.97
N TYR A 98 -24.33 -6.77 -33.42
CA TYR A 98 -23.99 -6.50 -34.82
C TYR A 98 -24.67 -7.47 -35.79
N PHE A 99 -24.74 -8.76 -35.46
CA PHE A 99 -25.39 -9.76 -36.32
C PHE A 99 -26.93 -9.62 -36.34
N VAL A 100 -27.55 -9.16 -35.24
CA VAL A 100 -29.01 -9.01 -35.15
C VAL A 100 -29.48 -7.70 -35.79
N ASP A 101 -28.88 -6.57 -35.41
CA ASP A 101 -29.34 -5.24 -35.80
C ASP A 101 -28.53 -4.61 -36.94
N GLY A 102 -27.44 -5.25 -37.38
CA GLY A 102 -26.60 -4.78 -38.48
C GLY A 102 -25.81 -3.50 -38.19
N SER A 103 -25.95 -2.92 -36.99
CA SER A 103 -25.33 -1.66 -36.60
C SER A 103 -24.95 -1.64 -35.12
N LEU A 104 -23.81 -1.01 -34.82
CA LEU A 104 -23.35 -0.74 -33.45
C LEU A 104 -23.70 0.69 -33.06
N ASN A 105 -24.99 0.95 -32.84
CA ASN A 105 -25.45 2.20 -32.24
C ASN A 105 -25.94 1.95 -30.81
N LEU A 106 -25.96 2.98 -29.97
CA LEU A 106 -26.48 2.92 -28.59
C LEU A 106 -27.93 2.43 -28.55
N ASP A 107 -28.73 2.82 -29.54
CA ASP A 107 -30.13 2.39 -29.66
C ASP A 107 -30.25 0.88 -29.93
N SER A 108 -29.31 0.31 -30.70
CA SER A 108 -29.21 -1.14 -30.96
C SER A 108 -28.72 -1.89 -29.72
N LEU A 109 -27.71 -1.34 -29.03
CA LEU A 109 -27.17 -1.93 -27.79
C LEU A 109 -28.19 -1.96 -26.65
N LEU A 110 -29.09 -0.98 -26.60
CA LEU A 110 -30.16 -0.87 -25.62
C LEU A 110 -31.48 -1.55 -26.06
N GLY A 111 -31.52 -2.12 -27.28
CA GLY A 111 -32.69 -2.82 -27.83
C GLY A 111 -33.87 -1.92 -28.21
N ILE A 112 -33.62 -0.61 -28.34
CA ILE A 112 -34.65 0.42 -28.56
C ILE A 112 -35.21 0.36 -29.99
N ASN A 113 -34.43 -0.14 -30.97
CA ASN A 113 -34.82 -0.24 -32.37
C ASN A 113 -36.09 -1.08 -32.64
N SER A 114 -36.47 -1.96 -31.70
CA SER A 114 -37.64 -2.83 -31.83
C SER A 114 -38.95 -2.19 -31.35
N TYR A 115 -38.89 -1.00 -30.73
CA TYR A 115 -40.06 -0.26 -30.29
C TYR A 115 -40.62 0.59 -31.43
N ALA A 116 -41.40 -0.02 -32.33
CA ALA A 116 -42.29 0.74 -33.18
C ALA A 116 -43.45 1.29 -32.33
N PRO A 117 -43.70 2.62 -32.29
CA PRO A 117 -44.88 3.15 -31.61
C PRO A 117 -46.13 2.53 -32.25
N ALA A 118 -47.04 2.01 -31.42
CA ALA A 118 -48.33 1.47 -31.82
C ALA A 118 -49.28 2.58 -32.34
N LEU A 119 -48.86 3.29 -33.39
CA LEU A 119 -49.65 4.30 -34.10
C LEU A 119 -50.74 3.67 -34.99
N GLY A 120 -50.72 2.34 -35.15
CA GLY A 120 -51.74 1.60 -35.91
C GLY A 120 -53.12 1.57 -35.25
N LEU A 121 -53.22 1.74 -33.92
CA LEU A 121 -54.49 1.72 -33.19
C LEU A 121 -55.13 3.11 -33.01
N LEU A 122 -54.43 4.19 -33.38
CA LEU A 122 -54.94 5.57 -33.27
C LEU A 122 -55.33 6.19 -34.63
N SER A 123 -55.31 5.42 -35.71
CA SER A 123 -55.75 5.87 -37.06
C SER A 123 -57.26 5.73 -37.31
N ILE A 124 -58.03 5.30 -36.29
CA ILE A 124 -59.47 5.11 -36.37
C ILE A 124 -60.20 6.04 -35.40
N PHE A 125 -59.89 7.34 -35.41
CA PHE A 125 -60.78 8.44 -34.98
C PHE A 125 -60.36 9.75 -35.63
#